data_AF-A0A660MM05-F1
#
_entry.id   AF-A0A660MM05-F1
#
_cell.length_a   1.000
_cell.length_b   1.000
_cell.length_c   1.000
_cell.angle_alpha   90.00
_cell.angle_beta   90.00
_cell.angle_gamma   90.00
#
_symmetry.space_group_name_H-M   'P 1'
#
loop_
_entity.id
_entity.type
_entity.pdbx_description
1 polymer ?
#
loop_
_entity_poly.entity_id
_entity_poly.type
_entity_poly.pdbx_seq_one_letter_code
_entity_poly.pdbx_strand_id
1 'polypeptide(L)'
;MKKLINQVETVLNEQLQGFVAAHPALRLHRDPVFITRSDAPLVGKVALISGGGSGHEPMHSGFVGDGMLDGAVPGEIFTSP
;
A
#
# COMPACT_ATOMS: atom_id res chain seq x y z
N MET A 1 -16.23 8.24 20.84
CA MET A 1 -15.53 7.72 19.65
C MET A 1 -14.27 8.55 19.44
N LYS A 2 -13.09 7.94 19.22
CA LYS A 2 -11.78 8.64 19.09
C LYS A 2 -11.05 8.37 17.76
N LYS A 3 -11.70 7.66 16.82
CA LYS A 3 -11.11 7.26 15.53
C LYS A 3 -11.81 8.02 14.40
N LEU A 4 -11.04 8.52 13.45
CA LEU A 4 -11.53 9.13 12.22
C LEU A 4 -11.70 8.02 11.17
N ILE A 5 -12.85 7.34 11.22
CA ILE A 5 -13.20 6.26 10.30
C ILE A 5 -14.70 6.36 9.97
N ASN A 6 -15.09 5.91 8.77
CA ASN A 6 -16.50 5.82 8.40
C ASN A 6 -17.10 4.51 8.92
N GLN A 7 -16.81 3.39 8.26
CA GLN A 7 -17.20 2.04 8.68
C GLN A 7 -15.96 1.19 8.94
N VAL A 8 -16.05 0.23 9.87
CA VAL A 8 -14.89 -0.58 10.29
C VAL A 8 -14.38 -1.43 9.12
N GLU A 9 -15.30 -1.93 8.30
CA GLU A 9 -15.06 -2.79 7.15
C GLU A 9 -14.42 -2.05 5.97
N THR A 10 -14.55 -0.71 5.93
CA THR A 10 -14.06 0.11 4.82
C THR A 10 -12.77 0.86 5.14
N VAL A 11 -12.28 0.81 6.39
CA VAL A 11 -11.10 1.58 6.85
C VAL A 11 -9.91 1.38 5.92
N LEU A 12 -9.51 0.13 5.67
CA LEU A 12 -8.35 -0.17 4.83
C LEU A 12 -8.55 0.35 3.40
N ASN A 13 -9.72 0.10 2.82
CA ASN A 13 -10.04 0.49 1.46
C ASN A 13 -10.04 2.01 1.28
N GLU A 14 -10.60 2.76 2.23
CA GLU A 14 -10.63 4.24 2.19
C GLU A 14 -9.23 4.82 2.37
N GLN A 15 -8.44 4.26 3.30
CA GLN A 15 -7.05 4.67 3.54
C GLN A 15 -6.18 4.46 2.29
N LEU A 16 -6.23 3.28 1.67
CA LEU A 16 -5.43 2.99 0.48
C LEU A 16 -5.85 3.86 -0.72
N GLN A 17 -7.16 4.10 -0.91
CA GLN A 17 -7.66 5.00 -1.93
C GLN A 17 -7.15 6.43 -1.75
N GLY A 18 -7.26 6.97 -0.53
CA GLY A 18 -6.75 8.30 -0.21
C GLY A 18 -5.24 8.39 -0.39
N PHE A 19 -4.52 7.35 0.03
CA PHE A 19 -3.07 7.30 -0.09
C PHE A 19 -2.61 7.34 -1.55
N VAL A 20 -3.16 6.51 -2.44
CA VAL A 20 -2.75 6.55 -3.86
C VAL A 20 -3.29 7.77 -4.62
N ALA A 21 -4.43 8.32 -4.21
CA ALA A 21 -4.90 9.61 -4.75
C ALA A 21 -3.93 10.76 -4.43
N ALA A 22 -3.29 10.72 -3.26
CA ALA A 22 -2.27 11.69 -2.86
C ALA A 22 -0.88 11.44 -3.50
N HIS A 23 -0.62 10.24 -4.04
CA HIS A 23 0.69 9.83 -4.56
C HIS A 23 0.58 9.25 -5.98
N PRO A 24 0.56 10.09 -7.04
CA PRO A 24 0.39 9.65 -8.43
C PRO A 24 1.46 8.70 -8.97
N ALA A 25 2.62 8.63 -8.30
CA ALA A 25 3.70 7.68 -8.60
C ALA A 25 3.41 6.25 -8.12
N LEU A 26 2.25 6.02 -7.48
CA LEU A 26 1.82 4.71 -6.99
C LEU A 26 0.58 4.23 -7.74
N ARG A 27 0.47 2.92 -7.89
CA ARG A 27 -0.71 2.24 -8.43
C ARG A 27 -1.26 1.25 -7.40
N LEU A 28 -2.52 1.43 -7.03
CA LEU A 28 -3.30 0.46 -6.24
C LEU A 28 -3.93 -0.56 -7.18
N HIS A 29 -3.73 -1.84 -6.90
CA HIS A 29 -4.42 -2.95 -7.52
C HIS A 29 -5.48 -3.49 -6.56
N ARG A 30 -6.55 -4.06 -7.13
CA ARG A 30 -7.66 -4.67 -6.40
C ARG A 30 -7.87 -6.08 -6.92
N ASP A 31 -8.31 -6.96 -6.03
CA ASP A 31 -8.61 -8.37 -6.33
C ASP A 31 -7.42 -9.14 -6.96
N PRO A 32 -6.30 -9.32 -6.22
CA PRO A 32 -6.06 -8.97 -4.80
C PRO A 32 -5.51 -7.56 -4.58
N VAL A 33 -5.49 -7.11 -3.33
CA VAL A 33 -5.00 -5.77 -2.95
C VAL A 33 -3.47 -5.75 -2.85
N PHE A 34 -2.82 -4.85 -3.59
CA PHE A 34 -1.40 -4.52 -3.46
C PHE A 34 -1.08 -3.17 -4.10
N ILE A 35 0.03 -2.55 -3.70
CA ILE A 35 0.53 -1.29 -4.24
C ILE A 35 1.84 -1.54 -4.98
N THR A 36 2.02 -0.88 -6.12
CA THR A 36 3.26 -0.88 -6.91
C THR A 36 3.66 0.54 -7.26
N ARG A 37 4.93 0.75 -7.65
CA ARG A 37 5.30 1.96 -8.40
C ARG A 37 4.50 2.02 -9.70
N SER A 38 4.07 3.20 -10.12
CA SER A 38 3.28 3.39 -11.34
C SER A 38 4.08 3.08 -12.62
N ASP A 39 5.41 3.15 -12.56
CA ASP A 39 6.36 2.87 -13.64
C ASP A 39 6.89 1.43 -13.64
N ALA A 40 6.42 0.57 -12.72
CA ALA A 40 6.75 -0.85 -12.73
C ALA A 40 6.05 -1.60 -13.88
N PRO A 41 6.66 -2.66 -14.45
CA PRO A 41 7.95 -3.25 -14.09
C PRO A 41 9.15 -2.49 -14.66
N LEU A 42 10.23 -2.42 -13.89
CA LEU A 42 11.50 -1.81 -14.30
C LEU A 42 12.50 -2.89 -14.73
N VAL A 43 12.85 -2.90 -16.01
CA VAL A 43 13.75 -3.89 -16.60
C VAL A 43 15.20 -3.62 -16.15
N GLY A 44 15.94 -4.69 -15.85
CA GLY A 44 17.38 -4.61 -15.56
C GLY A 44 17.74 -4.37 -14.09
N LYS A 45 16.78 -4.43 -13.17
CA LYS A 45 17.05 -4.42 -11.72
C LYS A 45 16.29 -5.52 -10.98
N VAL A 46 16.78 -5.85 -9.78
CA VAL A 46 16.08 -6.76 -8.84
C VAL A 46 14.90 -6.01 -8.24
N ALA A 47 13.71 -6.64 -8.24
CA ALA A 47 12.52 -6.08 -7.60
C ALA A 47 12.56 -6.31 -6.08
N LEU A 48 12.26 -5.26 -5.31
CA LEU A 48 12.18 -5.32 -3.85
C LEU A 48 10.72 -5.21 -3.40
N ILE A 49 10.23 -6.20 -2.66
CA ILE A 49 8.82 -6.26 -2.21
C ILE A 49 8.80 -6.51 -0.70
N SER A 50 7.87 -5.87 -0.01
CA SER A 50 7.56 -6.15 1.40
C SER A 50 6.06 -6.09 1.64
N GLY A 51 5.61 -6.39 2.85
CA GLY A 51 4.19 -6.47 3.17
C GLY A 51 3.97 -6.93 4.60
N GLY A 52 2.73 -6.78 5.05
CA GLY A 52 2.32 -7.05 6.41
C GLY A 52 0.94 -6.48 6.70
N GLY A 53 0.46 -6.67 7.93
CA GLY A 53 -0.82 -6.11 8.34
C GLY A 53 -0.80 -4.58 8.39
N SER A 54 -1.91 -3.97 7.99
CA SER A 54 -2.10 -2.51 8.09
C SER A 54 -2.20 -2.02 9.54
N GLY A 55 -2.08 -0.71 9.72
CA GLY A 55 -1.99 -0.07 11.04
C GLY A 55 -0.56 0.27 11.48
N HIS A 56 0.42 0.07 10.59
CA HIS A 56 1.82 0.44 10.78
C HIS A 56 2.28 1.55 9.80
N GLU A 57 1.33 2.28 9.20
CA GLU A 57 1.64 3.36 8.27
C GLU A 57 2.65 4.35 8.90
N PRO A 58 3.74 4.72 8.18
CA PRO A 58 3.93 4.59 6.73
C PRO A 58 4.43 3.22 6.24
N MET A 59 4.76 2.27 7.11
CA MET A 59 5.26 0.95 6.70
C MET A 59 4.11 0.04 6.22
N HIS A 60 4.17 -0.63 5.07
CA HIS A 60 5.24 -0.66 4.06
C HIS A 60 4.97 0.25 2.84
N SER A 61 3.71 0.62 2.59
CA SER A 61 3.29 1.30 1.36
C SER A 61 3.93 2.68 1.15
N GLY A 62 4.30 3.37 2.23
CA GLY A 62 5.05 4.63 2.19
C GLY A 62 6.50 4.50 1.75
N PHE A 63 7.03 3.28 1.62
CA PHE A 63 8.38 2.99 1.13
C PHE A 63 8.39 2.46 -0.31
N VAL A 64 7.26 2.50 -1.02
CA VAL A 64 7.20 2.16 -2.44
C VAL A 64 7.66 3.37 -3.26
N GLY A 65 8.76 3.22 -4.01
CA GLY A 65 9.37 4.34 -4.74
C GLY A 65 10.80 4.10 -5.18
N ASP A 66 11.44 5.14 -5.71
CA ASP A 66 12.83 5.06 -6.14
C ASP A 66 13.81 4.97 -4.98
N GLY A 67 14.78 4.06 -5.10
CA GLY A 67 15.72 3.74 -4.03
C GLY A 67 15.18 2.84 -2.90
N MET A 68 13.92 2.39 -2.94
CA MET A 68 13.32 1.49 -1.94
C MET A 68 12.52 0.33 -2.56
N LEU A 69 11.23 0.17 -2.22
CA LEU A 69 10.40 -0.95 -2.64
C LEU A 69 9.77 -0.69 -4.03
N ASP A 70 9.66 -1.75 -4.82
CA ASP A 70 8.89 -1.80 -6.07
C ASP A 70 7.39 -2.01 -5.83
N GLY A 71 7.04 -2.64 -4.70
CA GLY A 71 5.67 -2.81 -4.27
C GLY A 71 5.53 -3.19 -2.80
N ALA A 72 4.31 -3.03 -2.30
CA ALA A 72 3.91 -3.38 -0.95
C ALA A 72 2.58 -4.17 -0.97
N VAL A 73 2.46 -5.15 -0.09
CA VAL A 73 1.24 -5.95 0.07
C VAL A 73 0.62 -5.64 1.45
N PRO A 74 -0.35 -4.71 1.54
CA PRO A 74 -1.04 -4.43 2.78
C PRO A 74 -2.12 -5.50 3.04
N GLY A 75 -2.05 -6.16 4.19
CA GLY A 75 -3.11 -7.01 4.72
C GLY A 75 -4.09 -6.24 5.58
N GLU A 76 -5.07 -6.94 6.15
CA GLU A 76 -6.00 -6.36 7.13
C GLU A 76 -5.25 -5.80 8.36
N ILE A 77 -5.95 -4.99 9.17
CA ILE A 77 -5.35 -4.37 10.36
C ILE A 77 -4.72 -5.45 11.26
N PHE A 78 -3.40 -5.35 11.48
CA PHE A 78 -2.59 -6.29 12.26
C PHE A 78 -2.66 -7.76 11.83
N THR A 79 -2.99 -8.03 10.57
CA THR A 79 -3.09 -9.38 10.01
C THR A 79 -2.23 -9.52 8.77
N SER A 80 -1.43 -10.58 8.65
CA SER A 80 -0.63 -10.81 7.43
C SER A 80 -1.54 -10.84 6.20
N PRO A 81 -1.13 -10.23 5.06
CA PRO A 81 -1.76 -10.48 3.78
C PRO A 81 -1.61 -11.94 3.34
#